data_AF-A0A2V9CEB9-F1
#
_entry.id   AF-A0A2V9CEB9-F1
#
_cell.length_a   1.000
_cell.length_b   1.000
_cell.length_c   1.000
_cell.angle_alpha   90.00
_cell.angle_beta   90.00
_cell.angle_gamma   90.00
#
_symmetry.space_group_name_H-M   'P 1'
#
loop_
_entity.id
_entity.type
_entity.pdbx_description
1 polymer ?
#
loop_
_entity_poly.entity_id
_entity_poly.type
_entity_poly.pdbx_seq_one_letter_code
_entity_poly.pdbx_strand_id
1 'polypeptide(L)'
;MLGEIIQTLNPPNVVAGCKIVNPGNTAHYLNAGCFSMVPQTATNTPFCDTARAAKLGSPGFCPNIRGNLARNTILGPGLANVDFSMVKNNHIPRVSEAFNLQFRVELFNALNRANFAQPSLNPNTGGGPMEAIFASGQPNTQFGLITATQIPNRQIQLALKLIW
;
A
#
# COMPACT_ATOMS: atom_id res chain seq x y z
N MET A 1 -25.01 0.70 28.71
CA MET A 1 -23.72 1.34 29.00
C MET A 1 -22.91 1.36 27.71
N LEU A 2 -22.95 2.50 27.02
CA LEU A 2 -22.08 2.98 25.94
C LEU A 2 -21.41 1.90 25.05
N GLY A 3 -22.22 1.25 24.21
CA GLY A 3 -21.73 0.57 23.02
C GLY A 3 -21.54 1.60 21.90
N GLU A 4 -20.33 1.71 21.40
CA GLU A 4 -19.91 2.66 20.38
C GLU A 4 -20.85 2.64 19.15
N ILE A 5 -21.45 3.80 18.83
CA ILE A 5 -22.39 4.01 17.71
C ILE A 5 -21.67 4.26 16.38
N ILE A 6 -20.36 4.49 16.42
CA ILE A 6 -19.52 4.62 15.23
C ILE A 6 -18.73 3.33 15.10
N GLN A 7 -18.82 2.65 13.95
CA GLN A 7 -17.92 1.53 13.62
C GLN A 7 -16.50 2.07 13.40
N THR A 8 -15.86 2.64 14.43
CA THR A 8 -14.42 2.87 14.34
C THR A 8 -13.80 1.49 14.20
N LEU A 9 -12.96 1.34 13.18
CA LEU A 9 -12.19 0.14 12.91
C LEU A 9 -11.52 -0.28 14.21
N ASN A 10 -12.07 -1.26 14.91
CA ASN A 10 -11.33 -1.93 15.95
C ASN A 10 -10.12 -2.56 15.25
N PRO A 11 -8.88 -2.10 15.51
CA PRO A 11 -7.71 -2.69 14.90
C PRO A 11 -7.75 -4.21 15.10
N PRO A 12 -7.42 -4.99 14.06
CA PRO A 12 -7.40 -6.44 14.18
C PRO A 12 -6.37 -6.88 15.22
N ASN A 13 -6.53 -8.11 15.69
CA ASN A 13 -5.49 -8.79 16.43
C ASN A 13 -4.43 -9.30 15.46
N VAL A 14 -3.17 -9.12 15.80
CA VAL A 14 -2.02 -9.68 15.08
C VAL A 14 -1.66 -11.02 15.69
N VAL A 15 -1.60 -12.05 14.85
CA VAL A 15 -1.12 -13.37 15.25
C VAL A 15 0.36 -13.27 15.63
N ALA A 16 0.70 -13.74 16.83
CA ALA A 16 2.06 -13.67 17.36
C ALA A 16 3.07 -14.38 16.42
N GLY A 17 4.21 -13.74 16.15
CA GLY A 17 5.25 -14.27 15.28
C GLY A 17 4.95 -14.18 13.78
N CYS A 18 3.79 -13.64 13.38
CA CYS A 18 3.41 -13.55 11.97
C CYS A 18 4.07 -12.38 11.26
N LYS A 19 4.56 -12.61 10.04
CA LYS A 19 5.11 -11.56 9.17
C LYS A 19 3.97 -10.88 8.41
N ILE A 20 3.62 -9.68 8.88
CA ILE A 20 2.49 -8.90 8.35
C ILE A 20 2.65 -8.59 6.86
N VAL A 21 3.88 -8.32 6.43
CA VAL A 21 4.20 -7.96 5.04
C VAL A 21 4.99 -9.07 4.36
N ASN A 22 4.69 -9.31 3.09
CA ASN A 22 5.39 -10.23 2.21
C ASN A 22 6.04 -9.44 1.05
N PRO A 23 7.25 -8.88 1.25
CA PRO A 23 7.94 -8.14 0.20
C PRO A 23 8.12 -8.98 -1.07
N GLY A 24 7.82 -8.40 -2.23
CA GLY A 24 7.93 -9.07 -3.53
C GLY A 24 6.69 -9.85 -3.98
N ASN A 25 5.70 -10.05 -3.11
CA ASN A 25 4.41 -10.63 -3.51
C ASN A 25 3.36 -9.51 -3.67
N THR A 26 3.08 -9.08 -4.89
CA THR A 26 2.10 -8.02 -5.16
C THR A 26 0.66 -8.50 -4.97
N ALA A 27 0.39 -9.79 -5.15
CA ALA A 27 -0.94 -10.38 -4.96
C ALA A 27 -1.35 -10.44 -3.48
N HIS A 28 -0.38 -10.70 -2.60
CA HIS A 28 -0.57 -10.87 -1.17
C HIS A 28 0.49 -10.12 -0.36
N TYR A 29 0.64 -8.81 -0.63
CA TYR A 29 1.65 -7.99 0.02
C TYR A 29 1.40 -7.89 1.52
N LEU A 30 0.13 -7.75 1.92
CA LEU A 30 -0.27 -7.97 3.31
C LEU A 30 -0.73 -9.40 3.47
N ASN A 31 -0.22 -10.08 4.49
CA ASN A 31 -0.63 -11.42 4.82
C ASN A 31 -1.95 -11.38 5.62
N ALA A 32 -3.07 -11.74 4.98
CA ALA A 32 -4.38 -11.80 5.62
C ALA A 32 -4.37 -12.74 6.85
N GLY A 33 -3.60 -13.84 6.81
CA GLY A 33 -3.49 -14.80 7.92
C GLY A 33 -2.80 -14.24 9.17
N CYS A 34 -2.14 -13.09 9.08
CA CYS A 34 -1.59 -12.42 10.26
C CYS A 34 -2.63 -11.60 11.03
N PHE A 35 -3.82 -11.39 10.47
CA PHE A 35 -4.87 -10.59 11.07
C PHE A 35 -6.04 -11.48 11.45
N SER A 36 -6.44 -11.41 12.72
CA SER A 36 -7.57 -12.16 13.25
C SER A 36 -8.44 -11.27 14.12
N MET A 37 -9.62 -11.76 14.48
CA MET A 37 -10.31 -11.26 15.66
C MET A 37 -9.52 -11.64 16.92
N VAL A 38 -9.83 -11.02 18.06
CA VAL A 38 -9.19 -11.37 19.33
C VAL A 38 -9.60 -12.79 19.73
N PRO A 39 -8.66 -13.73 19.95
CA PRO A 39 -8.99 -15.07 20.42
C PRO A 39 -9.65 -15.04 21.79
N GLN A 40 -10.63 -15.90 22.01
CA GLN A 40 -11.24 -16.10 23.30
C GLN A 40 -10.25 -16.79 24.25
N THR A 41 -10.03 -16.20 25.41
CA THR A 41 -9.20 -16.70 26.51
C THR A 41 -10.01 -16.73 27.79
N ALA A 42 -9.54 -17.44 28.82
CA ALA A 42 -10.21 -17.48 30.12
C ALA A 42 -10.43 -16.06 30.71
N THR A 43 -9.49 -15.14 30.45
CA THR A 43 -9.54 -13.76 30.96
C THR A 43 -10.59 -12.89 30.26
N ASN A 44 -10.79 -13.05 28.95
CA ASN A 44 -11.71 -12.21 28.19
C ASN A 44 -13.10 -12.84 27.98
N THR A 45 -13.29 -14.11 28.37
CA THR A 45 -14.55 -14.85 28.20
C THR A 45 -15.78 -14.10 28.76
N PRO A 46 -15.74 -13.47 29.95
CA PRO A 46 -16.91 -12.74 30.46
C PRO A 46 -17.33 -11.53 29.62
N PHE A 47 -16.43 -10.99 28.80
CA PHE A 47 -16.63 -9.81 27.97
C PHE A 47 -16.81 -10.14 26.50
N CYS A 48 -16.73 -11.42 26.12
CA CYS A 48 -16.75 -11.87 24.74
C CYS A 48 -18.19 -12.02 24.23
N ASP A 49 -18.53 -11.38 23.11
CA ASP A 49 -19.80 -11.58 22.41
C ASP A 49 -19.79 -12.89 21.61
N THR A 50 -19.92 -14.01 22.32
CA THR A 50 -19.91 -15.36 21.75
C THR A 50 -21.12 -15.62 20.85
N ALA A 51 -22.26 -14.95 21.09
CA ALA A 51 -23.45 -15.06 20.25
C ALA A 51 -23.21 -14.46 18.86
N ARG A 52 -22.56 -13.29 18.78
CA ARG A 52 -22.16 -12.70 17.50
C ARG A 52 -21.03 -13.49 16.83
N ALA A 53 -20.07 -14.01 17.59
CA ALA A 53 -19.00 -14.86 17.07
C ALA A 53 -19.55 -16.11 16.38
N ALA A 54 -20.55 -16.77 16.98
CA ALA A 54 -21.25 -17.91 16.40
C ALA A 54 -21.99 -17.55 15.11
N LYS A 55 -22.69 -16.40 15.07
CA LYS A 55 -23.38 -15.90 13.86
C LYS A 55 -22.41 -15.58 12.71
N LEU A 56 -21.18 -15.18 13.01
CA LEU A 56 -20.11 -14.93 12.03
C LEU A 56 -19.34 -16.20 11.63
N GLY A 57 -19.72 -17.37 12.16
CA GLY A 57 -19.01 -18.63 11.88
C GLY A 57 -17.57 -18.66 12.42
N SER A 58 -17.25 -17.83 13.41
CA SER A 58 -15.92 -17.71 14.01
C SER A 58 -15.95 -18.04 15.52
N PRO A 59 -16.35 -19.27 15.91
CA PRO A 59 -16.36 -19.68 17.31
C PRO A 59 -14.94 -19.62 17.90
N GLY A 60 -14.81 -19.19 19.15
CA GLY A 60 -13.51 -19.01 19.81
C GLY A 60 -12.84 -17.66 19.56
N PHE A 61 -13.54 -16.70 18.97
CA PHE A 61 -13.09 -15.31 18.82
C PHE A 61 -14.09 -14.32 19.43
N CYS A 62 -13.61 -13.13 19.78
CA CYS A 62 -14.39 -12.07 20.41
C CYS A 62 -14.47 -10.83 19.48
N PRO A 63 -15.51 -10.74 18.62
CA PRO A 63 -15.61 -9.69 17.59
C PRO A 63 -15.84 -8.28 18.17
N ASN A 64 -16.29 -8.19 19.42
CA ASN A 64 -16.53 -6.94 20.12
C ASN A 64 -15.26 -6.39 20.81
N ILE A 65 -14.20 -7.18 20.91
CA ILE A 65 -12.96 -6.79 21.59
C ILE A 65 -11.96 -6.25 20.56
N ARG A 66 -11.36 -5.11 20.90
CA ARG A 66 -10.32 -4.47 20.10
C ARG A 66 -9.02 -5.29 20.09
N GLY A 67 -8.42 -5.47 18.92
CA GLY A 67 -7.14 -6.16 18.76
C GLY A 67 -5.91 -5.34 19.13
N ASN A 68 -4.74 -5.95 18.98
CA ASN A 68 -3.45 -5.43 19.42
C ASN A 68 -2.61 -4.75 18.32
N LEU A 69 -3.10 -4.64 17.07
CA LEU A 69 -2.36 -3.96 16.00
C LEU A 69 -2.16 -2.48 16.35
N ALA A 70 -0.91 -2.09 16.58
CA ALA A 70 -0.57 -0.69 16.83
C ALA A 70 -0.68 0.17 15.56
N ARG A 71 -0.85 1.48 15.77
CA ARG A 71 -0.94 2.46 14.69
C ARG A 71 0.39 2.54 13.92
N ASN A 72 0.32 2.72 12.60
CA ASN A 72 1.49 2.92 11.73
C ASN A 72 2.52 1.77 11.77
N THR A 73 2.09 0.54 12.03
CA THR A 73 2.97 -0.65 12.07
C THR A 73 3.20 -1.31 10.72
N ILE A 74 2.31 -1.07 9.75
CA ILE A 74 2.39 -1.64 8.41
C ILE A 74 3.29 -0.73 7.55
N LEU A 75 4.40 -1.31 7.08
CA LEU A 75 5.32 -0.64 6.17
C LEU A 75 4.95 -0.99 4.72
N GLY A 76 4.97 0.00 3.84
CA GLY A 76 4.72 -0.19 2.41
C GLY A 76 5.95 -0.64 1.63
N PRO A 77 5.80 -0.97 0.33
CA PRO A 77 6.92 -1.33 -0.53
C PRO A 77 7.98 -0.22 -0.59
N GLY A 78 9.25 -0.60 -0.69
CA GLY A 78 10.35 0.35 -0.79
C GLY A 78 10.43 1.01 -2.17
N LEU A 79 10.58 2.34 -2.17
CA LEU A 79 10.83 3.14 -3.37
C LEU A 79 12.35 3.33 -3.57
N ALA A 80 12.82 3.03 -4.78
CA ALA A 80 14.17 3.34 -5.22
C ALA A 80 14.08 3.81 -6.68
N ASN A 81 14.63 4.99 -6.95
CA ASN A 81 14.53 5.64 -8.25
C ASN A 81 15.87 6.26 -8.63
N VAL A 82 16.19 6.23 -9.92
CA VAL A 82 17.36 6.88 -10.49
C VAL A 82 16.88 7.69 -11.69
N ASP A 83 17.01 9.01 -11.60
CA ASP A 83 16.72 9.93 -12.69
C ASP A 83 18.04 10.45 -13.27
N PHE A 84 18.07 10.69 -14.57
CA PHE A 84 19.26 11.13 -15.29
C PHE A 84 18.92 12.32 -16.19
N SER A 85 19.78 13.34 -16.19
CA SER A 85 19.65 14.50 -17.08
C SER A 85 21.01 14.83 -17.67
N MET A 86 21.03 15.05 -18.98
CA MET A 86 22.22 15.48 -19.73
C MET A 86 21.86 16.69 -20.59
N VAL A 87 22.69 17.73 -20.49
CA VAL A 87 22.56 18.94 -21.31
C VAL A 87 23.87 19.17 -22.06
N LYS A 88 23.76 19.36 -23.38
CA LYS A 88 24.88 19.69 -24.25
C LYS A 88 24.61 20.99 -24.98
N ASN A 89 25.46 21.99 -24.74
CA ASN A 89 25.50 23.22 -25.52
C ASN A 89 26.41 23.02 -26.73
N ASN A 90 25.93 23.45 -27.90
CA ASN A 90 26.64 23.44 -29.16
C ASN A 90 26.69 24.85 -29.72
N HIS A 91 27.78 25.56 -29.44
CA HIS A 91 28.01 26.91 -29.94
C HIS A 91 28.39 26.86 -31.43
N ILE A 92 27.73 27.67 -32.25
CA ILE A 92 27.94 27.68 -33.71
C ILE A 92 28.40 29.09 -34.12
N PRO A 93 29.71 29.40 -33.99
CA PRO A 93 30.25 30.73 -34.26
C PRO A 93 30.15 31.14 -35.75
N ARG A 94 29.91 30.18 -36.65
CA ARG A 94 29.67 30.46 -38.07
C ARG A 94 28.34 31.17 -38.34
N VAL A 95 27.38 31.13 -37.41
CA VAL A 95 26.08 31.82 -37.53
C VAL A 95 26.11 33.15 -36.79
N SER A 96 26.52 33.15 -35.52
CA SER A 96 26.77 34.35 -34.71
C SER A 96 27.58 33.94 -33.48
N GLU A 97 28.27 34.90 -32.86
CA GLU A 97 28.98 34.72 -31.60
C GLU A 97 28.05 34.35 -30.44
N ALA A 98 26.78 34.75 -30.52
CA ALA A 98 25.74 34.43 -29.53
C ALA A 98 24.94 33.15 -29.87
N PHE A 99 25.15 32.54 -31.06
CA PHE A 99 24.32 31.43 -31.51
C PHE A 99 24.69 30.12 -30.82
N ASN A 100 23.75 29.54 -30.08
CA ASN A 100 23.93 28.27 -29.37
C ASN A 100 22.70 27.37 -29.54
N LEU A 101 22.98 26.09 -29.83
CA LEU A 101 21.98 25.03 -29.88
C LEU A 101 22.16 24.12 -28.66
N GLN A 102 21.17 24.08 -27.79
CA GLN A 102 21.20 23.25 -26.58
C GLN A 102 20.35 21.99 -26.78
N PHE A 103 20.99 20.83 -26.68
CA PHE A 103 20.33 19.53 -26.59
C PHE A 103 20.16 19.14 -25.14
N ARG A 104 18.97 18.67 -24.77
CA ARG A 104 18.67 18.14 -23.45
C ARG A 104 18.04 16.76 -23.58
N VAL A 105 18.52 15.84 -22.77
CA VAL A 105 17.98 14.49 -22.61
C VAL A 105 17.69 14.27 -21.14
N GLU A 106 16.45 13.91 -20.82
CA GLU A 106 16.01 13.61 -19.46
C GLU A 106 15.40 12.21 -19.42
N LEU A 107 15.89 11.36 -18.53
CA LEU A 107 15.37 10.02 -18.27
C LEU A 107 14.83 9.99 -16.84
N PHE A 108 13.51 9.84 -16.71
CA PHE A 108 12.86 9.55 -15.44
C PHE A 108 12.75 8.04 -15.27
N ASN A 109 13.04 7.54 -14.07
CA ASN A 109 13.13 6.10 -13.80
C ASN A 109 14.05 5.40 -14.82
N ALA A 110 15.31 5.87 -14.92
CA ALA A 110 16.29 5.44 -15.91
C ALA A 110 16.54 3.92 -15.90
N LEU A 111 16.57 3.32 -14.70
CA LEU A 111 16.73 1.87 -14.52
C LEU A 111 15.43 1.08 -14.78
N ASN A 112 14.31 1.76 -15.04
CA ASN A 112 12.98 1.18 -15.23
C ASN A 112 12.59 0.22 -14.09
N ARG A 113 12.93 0.57 -12.84
CA ARG A 113 12.57 -0.22 -11.66
C ARG A 113 11.07 -0.07 -11.42
N ALA A 114 10.38 -1.20 -11.26
CA ALA A 114 9.01 -1.21 -10.80
C ALA A 114 8.96 -0.77 -9.33
N ASN A 115 8.37 0.39 -9.08
CA ASN A 115 8.18 0.95 -7.75
C ASN A 115 6.70 0.78 -7.39
N PHE A 116 6.40 -0.27 -6.64
CA PHE A 116 5.03 -0.62 -6.29
C PHE A 116 4.39 0.40 -5.34
N ALA A 117 3.13 0.73 -5.60
CA ALA A 117 2.34 1.55 -4.69
C ALA A 117 1.99 0.75 -3.43
N GLN A 118 1.48 1.47 -2.42
CA GLN A 118 0.86 0.83 -1.27
C GLN A 118 -0.36 0.00 -1.72
N PRO A 119 -0.71 -1.09 -0.99
CA PRO A 119 -1.93 -1.82 -1.24
C PRO A 119 -3.12 -0.88 -1.32
N SER A 120 -3.86 -0.94 -2.43
CA SER A 120 -4.89 0.06 -2.73
C SER A 120 -6.24 -0.34 -2.15
N LEU A 121 -6.96 0.68 -1.72
CA LEU A 121 -8.36 0.64 -1.37
C LEU A 121 -9.13 0.67 -2.70
N ASN A 122 -9.68 -0.45 -3.17
CA ASN A 122 -10.60 -0.42 -4.30
C ASN A 122 -12.04 -0.26 -3.77
N PRO A 123 -12.62 0.96 -3.77
CA PRO A 123 -13.99 1.17 -3.30
C PRO A 123 -15.05 0.48 -4.19
N ASN A 124 -14.69 0.00 -5.38
CA ASN A 124 -15.63 -0.54 -6.38
C ASN A 124 -15.74 -2.07 -6.38
N THR A 125 -14.98 -2.79 -5.55
CA THR A 125 -15.01 -4.27 -5.52
C THR A 125 -15.76 -4.88 -4.33
N GLY A 126 -16.39 -4.05 -3.49
CA GLY A 126 -17.08 -4.50 -2.28
C GLY A 126 -16.10 -4.84 -1.15
N GLY A 127 -16.44 -4.42 0.06
CA GLY A 127 -15.53 -4.39 1.20
C GLY A 127 -14.87 -3.04 1.35
N GLY A 128 -14.88 -2.51 2.58
CA GLY A 128 -14.25 -1.24 2.86
C GLY A 128 -12.75 -1.24 2.56
N PRO A 129 -12.12 -0.07 2.56
CA PRO A 129 -10.68 0.05 2.43
C PRO A 129 -9.93 -0.87 3.41
N MET A 130 -9.14 -1.83 2.91
CA MET A 130 -8.31 -2.73 3.74
C MET A 130 -9.09 -3.56 4.77
N GLU A 131 -10.32 -3.94 4.45
CA GLU A 131 -11.07 -4.90 5.26
C GLU A 131 -10.50 -6.32 5.05
N ALA A 132 -9.79 -6.86 6.05
CA ALA A 132 -9.21 -8.21 5.99
C ALA A 132 -10.27 -9.32 6.05
N ILE A 133 -11.39 -9.04 6.70
CA ILE A 133 -12.51 -9.96 6.93
C ILE A 133 -13.79 -9.16 6.71
N PHE A 134 -14.65 -9.62 5.81
CA PHE A 134 -15.94 -8.99 5.54
C PHE A 134 -16.84 -9.01 6.78
N ALA A 135 -17.84 -8.11 6.83
CA ALA A 135 -18.91 -8.17 7.84
C ALA A 135 -19.63 -9.53 7.95
N SER A 136 -19.56 -10.37 6.91
CA SER A 136 -20.08 -11.74 6.88
C SER A 136 -19.16 -12.78 7.55
N GLY A 137 -17.98 -12.38 8.03
CA GLY A 137 -16.98 -13.26 8.65
C GLY A 137 -16.04 -13.96 7.66
N GLN A 138 -16.22 -13.75 6.35
CA GLN A 138 -15.38 -14.37 5.32
C GLN A 138 -14.09 -13.57 5.07
N PRO A 139 -12.93 -14.22 4.82
CA PRO A 139 -11.71 -13.51 4.45
C PRO A 139 -11.85 -12.75 3.14
N ASN A 140 -11.28 -11.55 3.07
CA ASN A 140 -11.23 -10.78 1.83
C ASN A 140 -10.02 -11.19 0.98
N THR A 141 -10.29 -11.76 -0.19
CA THR A 141 -9.24 -12.23 -1.13
C THR A 141 -8.44 -11.09 -1.77
N GLN A 142 -8.94 -9.86 -1.72
CA GLN A 142 -8.27 -8.66 -2.23
C GLN A 142 -7.46 -7.94 -1.15
N PHE A 143 -7.50 -8.40 0.10
CA PHE A 143 -6.76 -7.78 1.19
C PHE A 143 -5.25 -7.85 0.91
N GLY A 144 -4.60 -6.69 0.96
CA GLY A 144 -3.16 -6.60 0.73
C GLY A 144 -2.72 -6.69 -0.73
N LEU A 145 -3.64 -6.61 -1.69
CA LEU A 145 -3.31 -6.59 -3.11
C LEU A 145 -2.74 -5.23 -3.53
N ILE A 146 -1.63 -5.25 -4.27
CA ILE A 146 -1.05 -4.08 -4.93
C ILE A 146 -1.43 -4.14 -6.42
N THR A 147 -2.15 -3.12 -6.88
CA THR A 147 -2.63 -3.02 -8.27
C THR A 147 -1.96 -1.92 -9.09
N ALA A 148 -1.08 -1.12 -8.48
CA ALA A 148 -0.48 0.05 -9.12
C ALA A 148 0.99 0.24 -8.72
N THR A 149 1.68 1.09 -9.50
CA THR A 149 3.01 1.61 -9.16
C THR A 149 2.89 3.02 -8.60
N GLN A 150 3.82 3.40 -7.72
CA GLN A 150 3.85 4.73 -7.09
C GLN A 150 4.42 5.81 -8.02
N ILE A 151 5.29 5.42 -8.94
CA ILE A 151 5.83 6.29 -9.99
C ILE A 151 5.58 5.67 -11.36
N PRO A 152 5.58 6.48 -12.44
CA PRO A 152 5.51 5.98 -13.80
C PRO A 152 6.65 5.02 -14.15
N ASN A 153 6.45 4.27 -15.23
CA ASN A 153 7.52 3.56 -15.92
C ASN A 153 8.54 4.56 -16.48
N ARG A 154 9.64 4.04 -17.04
CA ARG A 154 10.68 4.89 -17.65
C ARG A 154 10.09 5.86 -18.66
N GLN A 155 10.37 7.15 -18.46
CA GLN A 155 10.05 8.21 -19.42
C GLN A 155 11.33 8.84 -19.93
N ILE A 156 11.38 9.10 -21.23
CA ILE A 156 12.52 9.73 -21.89
C ILE A 156 12.00 10.99 -22.57
N GLN A 157 12.58 12.13 -22.21
CA GLN A 157 12.26 13.42 -22.80
C GLN A 157 13.47 13.96 -23.54
N LEU A 158 13.22 14.44 -24.75
CA LEU A 158 14.21 15.06 -25.62
C LEU A 158 13.76 16.50 -25.85
N ALA A 159 14.67 17.45 -25.65
CA ALA A 159 14.40 18.85 -25.90
C ALA A 159 15.55 19.51 -26.67
N LEU A 160 15.17 20.44 -27.53
CA LEU A 160 16.07 21.29 -28.30
C LEU A 160 15.74 22.74 -28.00
N LYS A 161 16.73 23.50 -27.54
CA LYS A 161 16.58 24.93 -27.29
C LYS A 161 17.55 25.71 -28.19
N LEU A 162 16.99 26.65 -28.94
CA LEU A 162 17.74 27.60 -29.74
C LEU A 162 17.96 28.89 -28.94
N ILE A 163 19.19 29.41 -28.98
CA ILE A 163 19.60 30.67 -28.35
C ILE A 163 20.32 31.49 -29.42
N TRP A 164 19.90 32.73 -29.63
CA TRP A 164 20.42 33.66 -30.61
C TRP A 164 20.52 35.08 -30.04
#